data_AF-A0A161W1D4-F1
#
_entry.id   AF-A0A161W1D4-F1
#
_cell.length_a   1.000
_cell.length_b   1.000
_cell.length_c   1.000
_cell.angle_alpha   90.00
_cell.angle_beta   90.00
_cell.angle_gamma   90.00
#
_symmetry.space_group_name_H-M   'P 1'
#
loop_
_entity.id
_entity.type
_entity.pdbx_description
1 polymer ?
#
loop_
_entity_poly.entity_id
_entity_poly.type
_entity_poly.pdbx_seq_one_letter_code
_entity_poly.pdbx_strand_id
1 'polypeptide(L)'
;MAFKICRAMLQAAKQSLAIAEHTPLSYLHEHQAQLVSRNETVRPWKISPADYSQILRDSAALRDGLPDPFSLPSKHMLSRFLEGHFRGFHVRLPLLHCVTFSAARVGFELLLSMAAVGALCHYEHAQGYRLYGAARSLVTWRLARKNTLVLPRLVNGEVAHAGCPGSLNRSAATDNTALGDELPRDSKDRDKAGLWTLQAMAVLMAMASWGHRDLTRDALSNEWVEQEERRRTLFVAYSLLNLQSVAFDTPPLILNREVAINLPGCASTWDSPNPTDWSTLRDKHLPPQPFRKMLLLLLLSGQKIHLEAAISSFANHVLIHGLVQHVFLARDSSADRDALSGDLISNMESSLRAWQDSWEATYEATIDPSSPKGPMGFNATALLRLAYIRLNADLGQARRLLGHDPGEVAASSFAAKHVIGVKDRSPQLDRDVLHAHAAPVLEYTTRLVQPRCAFLLARWLLVVSEFVQGSGLDSLQGDERRLVNMVASLVRETEFADSLNGARSHALLVRGLAVSTIRLWAQTFDGSHVFEIVHLVGGGLTILAETLESEASADDPS
;
A
#
# COMPACT_ATOMS: atom_id res chain seq x y z
N MET A 1 -14.82 -19.45 -7.87
CA MET A 1 -13.93 -20.42 -8.57
C MET A 1 -12.46 -19.97 -8.71
N ALA A 2 -12.17 -18.70 -9.03
CA ALA A 2 -10.80 -18.17 -9.24
C ALA A 2 -9.76 -18.52 -8.14
N PHE A 3 -10.15 -18.46 -6.86
CA PHE A 3 -9.27 -18.87 -5.74
C PHE A 3 -8.77 -20.32 -5.85
N LYS A 4 -9.54 -21.24 -6.44
CA LYS A 4 -9.11 -22.63 -6.67
C LYS A 4 -8.09 -22.73 -7.81
N ILE A 5 -8.22 -21.92 -8.86
CA ILE A 5 -7.32 -21.90 -10.02
C ILE A 5 -5.97 -21.30 -9.63
N CYS A 6 -5.95 -20.13 -8.99
CA CYS A 6 -4.70 -19.55 -8.49
C CYS A 6 -4.04 -20.43 -7.43
N ARG A 7 -4.81 -21.11 -6.56
CA ARG A 7 -4.28 -22.09 -5.60
C ARG A 7 -3.66 -23.30 -6.31
N ALA A 8 -4.29 -23.82 -7.37
CA ALA A 8 -3.73 -24.92 -8.16
C ALA A 8 -2.41 -24.53 -8.86
N MET A 9 -2.31 -23.33 -9.44
CA MET A 9 -1.08 -22.83 -10.04
C MET A 9 0.03 -22.63 -8.99
N LEU A 10 -0.28 -22.00 -7.85
CA LEU A 10 0.67 -21.83 -6.75
C LEU A 10 1.12 -23.17 -6.14
N GLN A 11 0.26 -24.19 -6.17
CA GLN A 11 0.54 -25.52 -5.64
C GLN A 11 1.34 -26.38 -6.63
N ALA A 12 1.12 -26.22 -7.95
CA ALA A 12 1.98 -26.79 -8.99
C ALA A 12 3.39 -26.18 -8.97
N ALA A 13 3.52 -24.86 -8.80
CA ALA A 13 4.81 -24.19 -8.61
C ALA A 13 5.56 -24.72 -7.36
N LYS A 14 4.86 -24.87 -6.23
CA LYS A 14 5.42 -25.45 -4.99
C LYS A 14 5.80 -26.93 -5.14
N GLN A 15 5.10 -27.71 -5.96
CA GLN A 15 5.48 -29.10 -6.29
C GLN A 15 6.73 -29.16 -7.19
N SER A 16 6.89 -28.24 -8.13
CA SER A 16 8.11 -28.13 -8.96
C SER A 16 9.36 -27.77 -8.14
N LEU A 17 9.20 -26.94 -7.11
CA LEU A 17 10.27 -26.53 -6.18
C LEU A 17 10.70 -27.62 -5.18
N ALA A 18 9.94 -28.71 -5.03
CA ALA A 18 10.22 -29.79 -4.08
C ALA A 18 11.41 -30.70 -4.48
N ILE A 19 12.04 -30.46 -5.62
CA ILE A 19 13.12 -31.30 -6.18
C ILE A 19 14.52 -30.75 -5.82
N ALA A 20 14.62 -29.56 -5.21
CA ALA A 20 15.88 -28.92 -4.81
C ALA A 20 16.19 -29.11 -3.31
N GLU A 21 16.48 -30.35 -2.90
CA GLU A 21 17.08 -30.62 -1.58
C GLU A 21 18.43 -29.87 -1.46
N HIS A 22 18.70 -29.31 -0.26
CA HIS A 22 19.84 -28.43 0.07
C HIS A 22 19.79 -26.98 -0.44
N THR A 23 18.64 -26.29 -0.26
CA THR A 23 18.56 -24.81 -0.35
C THR A 23 18.20 -24.16 1.00
N PRO A 24 18.46 -22.86 1.23
CA PRO A 24 18.13 -22.15 2.48
C PRO A 24 16.64 -22.16 2.88
N LEU A 25 15.76 -22.64 2.00
CA LEU A 25 14.31 -22.72 2.15
C LEU A 25 13.84 -23.75 3.18
N SER A 26 14.60 -24.82 3.44
CA SER A 26 14.26 -25.83 4.46
C SER A 26 14.42 -25.28 5.87
N TYR A 27 15.55 -24.62 6.14
CA TYR A 27 15.83 -23.95 7.41
C TYR A 27 14.76 -22.88 7.75
N LEU A 28 14.34 -22.10 6.74
CA LEU A 28 13.26 -21.12 6.90
C LEU A 28 11.91 -21.77 7.23
N HIS A 29 11.60 -22.96 6.70
CA HIS A 29 10.37 -23.70 7.03
C HIS A 29 10.29 -24.11 8.50
N GLU A 30 11.35 -24.74 9.02
CA GLU A 30 11.39 -25.21 10.42
C GLU A 30 11.39 -24.02 11.40
N HIS A 31 12.17 -22.98 11.09
CA HIS A 31 12.26 -21.79 11.94
C HIS A 31 10.95 -20.99 11.97
N GLN A 32 10.18 -20.89 10.87
CA GLN A 32 8.89 -20.20 10.91
C GLN A 32 7.84 -20.97 11.73
N ALA A 33 7.80 -22.30 11.68
CA ALA A 33 6.87 -23.09 12.48
C ALA A 33 7.08 -22.87 14.00
N GLN A 34 8.34 -22.75 14.44
CA GLN A 34 8.68 -22.44 15.83
C GLN A 34 8.34 -20.98 16.22
N LEU A 35 8.52 -20.02 15.32
CA LEU A 35 8.16 -18.62 15.57
C LEU A 35 6.65 -18.39 15.67
N VAL A 36 5.85 -18.99 14.78
CA VAL A 36 4.37 -18.83 14.78
C VAL A 36 3.77 -19.27 16.12
N SER A 37 4.20 -20.41 16.68
CA SER A 37 3.71 -20.89 17.98
C SER A 37 4.10 -20.01 19.17
N ARG A 38 5.15 -19.18 19.04
CA ARG A 38 5.61 -18.26 20.10
C ARG A 38 5.01 -16.86 19.98
N ASN A 39 4.80 -16.36 18.77
CA ASN A 39 4.24 -15.02 18.52
C ASN A 39 2.82 -14.83 19.07
N GLU A 40 2.01 -15.89 19.17
CA GLU A 40 0.67 -15.84 19.79
C GLU A 40 0.69 -15.39 21.27
N THR A 41 1.85 -15.47 21.94
CA THR A 41 2.02 -15.02 23.33
C THR A 41 2.30 -13.53 23.47
N VAL A 42 2.87 -12.89 22.43
CA VAL A 42 3.30 -11.48 22.47
C VAL A 42 2.11 -10.57 22.18
N ARG A 43 1.70 -9.77 23.17
CA ARG A 43 0.55 -8.85 23.05
C ARG A 43 1.02 -7.41 23.30
N PRO A 44 1.64 -6.74 22.29
CA PRO A 44 2.25 -5.42 22.45
C PRO A 44 1.26 -4.32 22.85
N TRP A 45 -0.04 -4.56 22.65
CA TRP A 45 -1.12 -3.67 23.07
C TRP A 45 -1.49 -3.75 24.56
N LYS A 46 -0.97 -4.70 25.35
CA LYS A 46 -1.20 -4.75 26.80
C LYS A 46 -0.40 -3.66 27.51
N ILE A 47 -1.10 -2.72 28.15
CA ILE A 47 -0.50 -1.61 28.89
C ILE A 47 -0.55 -1.89 30.40
N SER A 48 0.59 -1.90 31.09
CA SER A 48 0.63 -2.04 32.55
C SER A 48 0.15 -0.75 33.25
N PRO A 49 -0.25 -0.80 34.54
CA PRO A 49 -0.54 0.41 35.29
C PRO A 49 0.64 1.39 35.33
N ALA A 50 1.87 0.89 35.44
CA ALA A 50 3.09 1.70 35.46
C ALA A 50 3.35 2.40 34.12
N ASP A 51 3.20 1.68 33.00
CA ASP A 51 3.31 2.24 31.65
C ASP A 51 2.28 3.35 31.43
N TYR A 52 1.03 3.11 31.83
CA TYR A 52 -0.03 4.11 31.71
C TYR A 52 0.23 5.35 32.58
N SER A 53 0.79 5.18 33.77
CA SER A 53 1.26 6.31 34.59
C SER A 53 2.40 7.10 33.95
N GLN A 54 3.27 6.47 33.15
CA GLN A 54 4.27 7.19 32.34
C GLN A 54 3.62 7.96 31.20
N ILE A 55 2.72 7.33 30.44
CA ILE A 55 1.99 7.96 29.33
C ILE A 55 1.20 9.19 29.82
N LEU A 56 0.62 9.15 31.03
CA LEU A 56 -0.02 10.32 31.66
C LEU A 56 0.97 11.47 31.95
N ARG A 57 2.19 11.16 32.40
CA ARG A 57 3.25 12.17 32.61
C ARG A 57 3.69 12.78 31.27
N ASP A 58 3.87 11.95 30.24
CA ASP A 58 4.26 12.40 28.90
C ASP A 58 3.17 13.32 28.30
N SER A 59 1.89 12.95 28.47
CA SER A 59 0.76 13.78 28.04
C SER A 59 0.68 15.13 28.76
N ALA A 60 1.11 15.20 30.04
CA ALA A 60 1.16 16.46 30.78
C ALA A 60 2.36 17.33 30.36
N ALA A 61 3.53 16.71 30.14
CA ALA A 61 4.74 17.39 29.70
C ALA A 61 4.66 17.94 28.26
N LEU A 62 3.75 17.40 27.44
CA LEU A 62 3.52 17.80 26.05
C LEU A 62 2.24 18.62 25.85
N ARG A 63 1.64 19.16 26.93
CA ARG A 63 0.35 19.88 26.86
C ARG A 63 0.37 21.05 25.87
N ASP A 64 1.45 21.82 25.81
CA ASP A 64 1.61 22.97 24.90
C ASP A 64 1.52 22.61 23.40
N GLY A 65 1.73 21.34 23.05
CA GLY A 65 1.63 20.83 21.68
C GLY A 65 0.31 20.12 21.35
N LEU A 66 -0.61 20.02 22.32
CA LEU A 66 -1.89 19.33 22.19
C LEU A 66 -3.03 20.35 22.02
N PRO A 67 -4.10 20.01 21.28
CA PRO A 67 -5.25 20.89 21.11
C PRO A 67 -6.03 21.03 22.43
N ASP A 68 -6.57 22.20 22.72
CA ASP A 68 -7.46 22.38 23.87
C ASP A 68 -8.94 22.36 23.44
N PRO A 69 -9.83 21.60 24.11
CA PRO A 69 -9.53 20.63 25.17
C PRO A 69 -9.10 19.25 24.63
N PHE A 70 -8.02 18.69 25.18
CA PHE A 70 -7.61 17.29 24.96
C PHE A 70 -7.67 16.49 26.27
N SER A 71 -8.20 15.27 26.17
CA SER A 71 -8.20 14.27 27.23
C SER A 71 -7.64 12.94 26.72
N LEU A 72 -6.69 12.37 27.45
CA LEU A 72 -6.11 11.07 27.12
C LEU A 72 -7.16 9.94 27.31
N PRO A 73 -7.31 9.00 26.37
CA PRO A 73 -8.12 7.81 26.56
C PRO A 73 -7.68 6.98 27.78
N SER A 74 -8.64 6.33 28.44
CA SER A 74 -8.35 5.42 29.56
C SER A 74 -7.41 4.28 29.14
N LYS A 75 -6.66 3.71 30.10
CA LYS A 75 -5.76 2.55 29.87
C LYS A 75 -6.40 1.43 29.04
N HIS A 76 -7.67 1.12 29.33
CA HIS A 76 -8.41 0.05 28.66
C HIS A 76 -8.78 0.43 27.22
N MET A 77 -9.23 1.68 27.01
CA MET A 77 -9.52 2.20 25.69
C MET A 77 -8.25 2.29 24.81
N LEU A 78 -7.15 2.80 25.38
CA LEU A 78 -5.85 2.87 24.70
C LEU A 78 -5.31 1.48 24.35
N SER A 79 -5.39 0.52 25.27
CA SER A 79 -5.01 -0.89 25.02
C SER A 79 -5.83 -1.52 23.89
N ARG A 80 -7.16 -1.30 23.87
CA ARG A 80 -8.05 -1.79 22.79
C ARG A 80 -7.75 -1.12 21.44
N PHE A 81 -7.44 0.17 21.43
CA PHE A 81 -7.03 0.85 20.19
C PHE A 81 -5.68 0.35 19.69
N LEU A 82 -4.69 0.14 20.56
CA LEU A 82 -3.44 -0.51 20.15
C LEU A 82 -3.68 -1.92 19.59
N GLU A 83 -4.62 -2.70 20.14
CA GLU A 83 -5.01 -4.00 19.57
C GLU A 83 -5.58 -3.84 18.15
N GLY A 84 -6.45 -2.84 17.95
CA GLY A 84 -6.99 -2.50 16.63
C GLY A 84 -5.90 -2.09 15.63
N HIS A 85 -4.88 -1.34 16.08
CA HIS A 85 -3.73 -1.00 15.24
C HIS A 85 -2.89 -2.24 14.88
N PHE A 86 -2.53 -3.06 15.86
CA PHE A 86 -1.65 -4.22 15.61
C PHE A 86 -2.33 -5.29 14.74
N ARG A 87 -3.59 -5.64 15.06
CA ARG A 87 -4.36 -6.65 14.29
C ARG A 87 -4.90 -6.11 12.97
N GLY A 88 -5.26 -4.83 12.91
CA GLY A 88 -5.85 -4.20 11.73
C GLY A 88 -4.79 -3.71 10.76
N PHE A 89 -3.93 -2.78 11.19
CA PHE A 89 -3.03 -2.03 10.32
C PHE A 89 -1.63 -2.64 10.20
N HIS A 90 -0.97 -2.89 11.34
CA HIS A 90 0.45 -3.29 11.38
C HIS A 90 0.70 -4.62 10.66
N VAL A 91 -0.21 -5.60 10.77
CA VAL A 91 -0.14 -6.88 10.04
C VAL A 91 -0.03 -6.71 8.51
N ARG A 92 -0.50 -5.58 7.97
CA ARG A 92 -0.43 -5.24 6.53
C ARG A 92 0.81 -4.42 6.19
N LEU A 93 1.28 -3.59 7.11
CA LEU A 93 2.43 -2.68 6.96
C LEU A 93 3.30 -2.71 8.24
N PRO A 94 4.13 -3.76 8.43
CA PRO A 94 4.80 -4.02 9.71
C PRO A 94 6.01 -3.10 9.89
N LEU A 95 5.76 -1.93 10.50
CA LEU A 95 6.75 -0.86 10.73
C LEU A 95 7.40 -0.87 12.13
N LEU A 96 6.85 -1.64 13.07
CA LEU A 96 7.31 -1.76 14.47
C LEU A 96 7.69 -3.20 14.81
N HIS A 97 8.70 -3.40 15.64
CA HIS A 97 9.08 -4.73 16.11
C HIS A 97 8.26 -5.13 17.34
N CYS A 98 7.30 -6.03 17.15
CA CYS A 98 6.31 -6.42 18.16
C CYS A 98 6.92 -6.92 19.48
N VAL A 99 8.09 -7.58 19.43
CA VAL A 99 8.74 -8.16 20.62
C VAL A 99 9.38 -7.08 21.50
N THR A 100 9.93 -6.00 20.93
CA THR A 100 10.60 -4.92 21.69
C THR A 100 9.70 -3.70 21.95
N PHE A 101 8.53 -3.65 21.33
CA PHE A 101 7.56 -2.56 21.48
C PHE A 101 7.16 -2.32 22.95
N SER A 102 7.00 -1.05 23.31
CA SER A 102 6.41 -0.63 24.59
C SER A 102 5.66 0.68 24.41
N ALA A 103 4.37 0.68 24.79
CA ALA A 103 3.51 1.86 24.67
C ALA A 103 4.02 3.08 25.45
N ALA A 104 4.76 2.88 26.55
CA ALA A 104 5.37 3.96 27.34
C ALA A 104 6.71 4.46 26.76
N ARG A 105 7.28 3.79 25.75
CA ARG A 105 8.57 4.18 25.14
C ARG A 105 8.45 4.62 23.68
N VAL A 106 7.34 4.36 23.01
CA VAL A 106 7.22 4.50 21.54
C VAL A 106 7.05 5.94 21.04
N GLY A 107 7.20 6.95 21.90
CA GLY A 107 6.88 8.35 21.60
C GLY A 107 5.38 8.63 21.61
N PHE A 108 4.98 9.77 22.19
CA PHE A 108 3.57 10.08 22.42
C PHE A 108 2.83 10.40 21.11
N GLU A 109 3.52 10.98 20.13
CA GLU A 109 3.03 11.27 18.78
C GLU A 109 2.58 9.98 18.06
N LEU A 110 3.45 8.97 18.10
CA LEU A 110 3.20 7.69 17.46
C LEU A 110 2.17 6.88 18.25
N LEU A 111 2.21 6.90 19.58
CA LEU A 111 1.19 6.29 20.44
C LEU A 111 -0.21 6.81 20.09
N LEU A 112 -0.39 8.13 19.96
CA LEU A 112 -1.66 8.73 19.55
C LEU A 112 -2.03 8.38 18.10
N SER A 113 -1.06 8.34 17.18
CA SER A 113 -1.27 7.96 15.78
C SER A 113 -1.73 6.50 15.63
N MET A 114 -1.10 5.58 16.37
CA MET A 114 -1.50 4.18 16.45
C MET A 114 -2.90 4.06 17.05
N ALA A 115 -3.18 4.78 18.14
CA ALA A 115 -4.49 4.78 18.77
C ALA A 115 -5.59 5.33 17.84
N ALA A 116 -5.28 6.33 17.01
CA ALA A 116 -6.20 6.88 16.01
C ALA A 116 -6.58 5.84 14.94
N VAL A 117 -5.58 5.18 14.32
CA VAL A 117 -5.81 4.05 13.39
C VAL A 117 -6.58 2.93 14.06
N GLY A 118 -6.22 2.62 15.31
CA GLY A 118 -6.85 1.60 16.11
C GLY A 118 -8.33 1.86 16.36
N ALA A 119 -8.69 3.09 16.69
CA ALA A 119 -10.08 3.51 16.83
C ALA A 119 -10.86 3.37 15.52
N LEU A 120 -10.30 3.75 14.36
CA LEU A 120 -10.96 3.52 13.07
C LEU A 120 -11.12 2.03 12.74
N CYS A 121 -10.15 1.19 13.09
CA CYS A 121 -10.27 -0.28 12.92
C CYS A 121 -11.37 -0.89 13.82
N HIS A 122 -11.82 -0.17 14.85
CA HIS A 122 -13.00 -0.48 15.68
C HIS A 122 -14.24 0.37 15.30
N TYR A 123 -14.22 1.07 14.17
CA TYR A 123 -15.29 1.97 13.67
C TYR A 123 -15.65 3.15 14.59
N GLU A 124 -14.73 3.56 15.48
CA GLU A 124 -14.91 4.71 16.37
C GLU A 124 -14.36 6.00 15.75
N HIS A 125 -14.94 6.41 14.61
CA HIS A 125 -14.51 7.54 13.79
C HIS A 125 -14.26 8.82 14.58
N ALA A 126 -15.23 9.24 15.41
CA ALA A 126 -15.10 10.46 16.22
C ALA A 126 -13.89 10.42 17.18
N GLN A 127 -13.57 9.26 17.76
CA GLN A 127 -12.41 9.13 18.65
C GLN A 127 -11.11 8.99 17.86
N GLY A 128 -11.13 8.30 16.72
CA GLY A 128 -10.02 8.23 15.78
C GLY A 128 -9.59 9.61 15.28
N TYR A 129 -10.53 10.44 14.82
CA TYR A 129 -10.24 11.79 14.34
C TYR A 129 -9.74 12.74 15.43
N ARG A 130 -10.24 12.64 16.68
CA ARG A 130 -9.68 13.39 17.83
C ARG A 130 -8.22 13.02 18.09
N LEU A 131 -7.91 11.72 18.12
CA LEU A 131 -6.56 11.22 18.37
C LEU A 131 -5.60 11.57 17.22
N TYR A 132 -6.07 11.46 15.98
CA TYR A 132 -5.36 11.94 14.79
C TYR A 132 -5.08 13.44 14.86
N GLY A 133 -6.07 14.25 15.22
CA GLY A 133 -5.92 15.70 15.39
C GLY A 133 -4.88 16.05 16.45
N ALA A 134 -4.91 15.40 17.60
CA ALA A 134 -3.94 15.58 18.67
C ALA A 134 -2.51 15.16 18.26
N ALA A 135 -2.37 13.98 17.62
CA ALA A 135 -1.09 13.51 17.09
C ALA A 135 -0.51 14.46 16.04
N ARG A 136 -1.34 14.95 15.11
CA ARG A 136 -0.95 15.90 14.06
C ARG A 136 -0.50 17.22 14.65
N SER A 137 -1.26 17.80 15.58
CA SER A 137 -0.88 19.05 16.27
C SER A 137 0.50 18.91 16.92
N LEU A 138 0.73 17.81 17.64
CA LEU A 138 1.97 17.55 18.35
C LEU A 138 3.17 17.34 17.41
N VAL A 139 2.98 16.60 16.31
CA VAL A 139 3.98 16.45 15.24
C VAL A 139 4.33 17.81 14.63
N THR A 140 3.32 18.62 14.26
CA THR A 140 3.56 19.95 13.67
C THR A 140 4.24 20.91 14.65
N TRP A 141 3.87 20.87 15.93
CA TRP A 141 4.50 21.65 17.00
C TRP A 141 5.98 21.28 17.18
N ARG A 142 6.31 19.98 17.20
CA ARG A 142 7.71 19.52 17.26
C ARG A 142 8.53 19.93 16.04
N LEU A 143 7.95 19.85 14.84
CA LEU A 143 8.63 20.26 13.60
C LEU A 143 8.89 21.77 13.59
N ALA A 144 7.90 22.59 13.97
CA ALA A 144 8.06 24.03 14.11
C ALA A 144 9.18 24.37 15.11
N ARG A 145 9.18 23.77 16.31
CA ARG A 145 10.20 23.99 17.33
C ARG A 145 11.61 23.55 16.90
N LYS A 146 11.73 22.44 16.15
CA LYS A 146 13.00 22.04 15.51
C LYS A 146 13.48 23.09 14.50
N ASN A 147 12.59 23.58 13.64
CA ASN A 147 12.92 24.59 12.64
C ASN A 147 13.38 25.91 13.29
N THR A 148 12.72 26.37 14.36
CA THR A 148 13.14 27.57 15.12
C THR A 148 14.56 27.45 15.70
N LEU A 149 15.00 26.24 16.06
CA LEU A 149 16.35 26.00 16.60
C LEU A 149 17.42 25.81 15.51
N VAL A 150 17.05 25.24 14.37
CA VAL A 150 17.99 24.89 13.29
C VAL A 150 18.16 26.04 12.29
N LEU A 151 17.08 26.74 11.91
CA LEU A 151 17.12 27.79 10.88
C LEU A 151 18.10 28.93 11.22
N PRO A 152 18.16 29.49 12.45
CA PRO A 152 19.13 30.55 12.77
C PRO A 152 20.58 30.09 12.60
N ARG A 153 20.91 28.85 12.97
CA ARG A 153 22.27 28.29 12.82
C ARG A 153 22.65 28.13 11.35
N LEU A 154 21.71 27.70 10.50
CA LEU A 154 21.91 27.60 9.06
C LEU A 154 22.06 28.97 8.39
N VAL A 155 21.20 29.94 8.75
CA VAL A 155 21.22 31.32 8.22
C VAL A 155 22.50 32.05 8.63
N ASN A 156 23.00 31.83 9.85
CA ASN A 156 24.23 32.42 10.36
C ASN A 156 25.52 31.72 9.86
N GLY A 157 25.40 30.68 9.02
CA GLY A 157 26.54 29.97 8.46
C GLY A 157 27.28 29.04 9.44
N GLU A 158 26.71 28.73 10.60
CA GLU A 158 27.30 27.86 11.64
C GLU A 158 27.21 26.36 11.28
N VAL A 159 27.35 26.03 9.99
CA VAL A 159 27.44 24.64 9.54
C VAL A 159 28.87 24.17 9.75
N ALA A 160 29.11 23.44 10.84
CA ALA A 160 30.31 22.63 10.97
C ALA A 160 30.36 21.64 9.80
N HIS A 161 31.22 21.91 8.81
CA HIS A 161 31.46 20.98 7.71
C HIS A 161 31.88 19.62 8.29
N ALA A 162 31.09 18.57 8.00
CA ALA A 162 31.48 17.20 8.28
C ALA A 162 32.81 16.93 7.57
N GLY A 163 33.87 16.76 8.36
CA GLY A 163 35.21 17.17 7.91
C GLY A 163 35.82 16.34 6.79
N CYS A 164 36.40 17.02 5.81
CA CYS A 164 37.62 16.55 5.16
C CYS A 164 38.81 16.85 6.10
N PRO A 165 39.66 15.88 6.47
CA PRO A 165 40.81 16.14 7.33
C PRO A 165 41.94 16.82 6.53
N GLY A 166 42.19 18.11 6.76
CA GLY A 166 43.24 18.85 6.05
C GLY A 166 43.57 20.26 6.57
N SER A 167 44.58 20.36 7.43
CA SER A 167 45.49 21.51 7.61
C SER A 167 44.99 22.86 8.21
N LEU A 168 45.14 22.96 9.54
CA LEU A 168 45.88 24.01 10.29
C LEU A 168 45.53 25.53 10.24
N ASN A 169 45.47 26.08 11.46
CA ASN A 169 45.84 27.44 11.92
C ASN A 169 44.99 28.68 11.53
N ARG A 170 44.20 29.17 12.50
CA ARG A 170 44.49 30.47 13.16
C ARG A 170 43.87 30.58 14.56
N SER A 171 44.51 31.36 15.43
CA SER A 171 44.21 31.46 16.86
C SER A 171 43.28 32.62 17.24
N ALA A 172 42.50 32.39 18.30
CA ALA A 172 42.09 33.33 19.36
C ALA A 172 41.48 34.71 19.02
N ALA A 173 40.24 34.90 19.45
CA ALA A 173 39.84 36.02 20.31
C ALA A 173 38.65 35.61 21.21
N THR A 174 38.50 36.29 22.34
CA THR A 174 37.47 36.05 23.37
C THR A 174 36.09 36.56 22.96
N ASP A 175 35.02 35.98 23.52
CA ASP A 175 34.14 36.74 24.42
C ASP A 175 33.20 35.84 25.23
N ASN A 176 33.02 36.22 26.51
CA ASN A 176 32.12 35.56 27.44
C ASN A 176 30.74 36.19 27.36
N THR A 177 29.71 35.44 26.96
CA THR A 177 28.32 35.81 27.27
C THR A 177 27.56 34.58 27.75
N ALA A 178 26.91 34.70 28.91
CA ALA A 178 26.27 33.58 29.58
C ALA A 178 24.92 33.19 28.94
N LEU A 179 24.73 31.89 28.71
CA LEU A 179 23.42 31.24 28.72
C LEU A 179 23.59 29.87 29.39
N GLY A 180 23.01 29.72 30.58
CA GLY A 180 23.05 28.47 31.33
C GLY A 180 22.00 27.46 30.82
N ASP A 181 22.24 26.19 31.17
CA ASP A 181 21.30 25.08 31.07
C ASP A 181 21.03 24.46 29.67
N GLU A 182 22.10 24.16 28.92
CA GLU A 182 22.05 22.98 28.04
C GLU A 182 22.18 21.69 28.89
N LEU A 183 21.07 21.02 29.15
CA LEU A 183 21.09 19.61 29.58
C LEU A 183 21.54 18.72 28.41
N PRO A 184 22.65 17.98 28.50
CA PRO A 184 23.08 17.06 27.47
C PRO A 184 22.19 15.81 27.48
N ARG A 185 21.01 15.88 26.85
CA ARG A 185 20.24 14.69 26.49
C ARG A 185 20.96 13.96 25.35
N ASP A 186 21.36 12.74 25.67
CA ASP A 186 22.14 11.78 24.89
C ASP A 186 21.70 11.73 23.42
N SER A 187 22.65 11.58 22.50
CA SER A 187 22.39 11.64 21.05
C SER A 187 21.36 10.59 20.62
N LYS A 188 21.40 9.42 21.25
CA LYS A 188 20.48 8.30 21.01
C LYS A 188 19.00 8.64 21.22
N ASP A 189 18.67 9.53 22.17
CA ASP A 189 17.27 9.91 22.42
C ASP A 189 16.74 10.89 21.35
N ARG A 190 17.63 11.68 20.74
CA ARG A 190 17.24 12.61 19.65
C ARG A 190 16.86 11.86 18.38
N ASP A 191 17.63 10.83 18.03
CA ASP A 191 17.39 9.99 16.85
C ASP A 191 16.09 9.20 16.98
N LYS A 192 15.81 8.67 18.18
CA LYS A 192 14.55 7.98 18.51
C LYS A 192 13.34 8.91 18.45
N ALA A 193 13.43 10.11 19.02
CA ALA A 193 12.40 11.14 18.86
C ALA A 193 12.20 11.55 17.39
N GLY A 194 13.25 11.49 16.57
CA GLY A 194 13.17 11.55 15.11
C GLY A 194 12.33 10.42 14.54
N LEU A 195 12.75 9.16 14.75
CA LEU A 195 12.10 7.95 14.26
C LEU A 195 10.61 7.88 14.61
N TRP A 196 10.22 8.16 15.85
CA TRP A 196 8.81 8.19 16.26
C TRP A 196 8.02 9.29 15.58
N THR A 197 8.63 10.45 15.30
CA THR A 197 7.99 11.49 14.48
C THR A 197 7.79 10.97 13.04
N LEU A 198 8.75 10.24 12.48
CA LEU A 198 8.65 9.67 11.12
C LEU A 198 7.56 8.59 11.03
N GLN A 199 7.51 7.70 12.02
CA GLN A 199 6.54 6.63 12.14
C GLN A 199 5.14 7.20 12.41
N ALA A 200 5.02 8.21 13.29
CA ALA A 200 3.79 8.97 13.47
C ALA A 200 3.36 9.58 12.13
N MET A 201 4.25 10.27 11.41
CA MET A 201 3.95 10.80 10.07
C MET A 201 3.56 9.71 9.07
N ALA A 202 4.16 8.51 9.07
CA ALA A 202 3.77 7.42 8.18
C ALA A 202 2.38 6.86 8.51
N VAL A 203 2.08 6.68 9.80
CA VAL A 203 0.76 6.25 10.29
C VAL A 203 -0.30 7.33 10.07
N LEU A 204 0.05 8.61 10.26
CA LEU A 204 -0.79 9.76 9.95
C LEU A 204 -0.97 9.95 8.44
N MET A 205 0.02 9.65 7.59
CA MET A 205 -0.12 9.67 6.13
C MET A 205 -1.12 8.59 5.65
N ALA A 206 -1.10 7.41 6.27
CA ALA A 206 -2.09 6.36 6.00
C ALA A 206 -3.51 6.73 6.46
N MET A 207 -3.64 7.65 7.43
CA MET A 207 -4.92 8.18 7.93
C MET A 207 -5.40 9.41 7.16
N ALA A 208 -4.47 10.29 6.78
CA ALA A 208 -4.74 11.59 6.17
C ALA A 208 -5.00 11.48 4.67
N SER A 209 -4.25 10.62 3.98
CA SER A 209 -4.25 10.40 2.52
C SER A 209 -4.06 11.65 1.63
N TRP A 210 -4.00 12.86 2.19
CA TRP A 210 -3.79 14.14 1.51
C TRP A 210 -2.92 15.06 2.40
N GLY A 211 -1.62 15.21 2.10
CA GLY A 211 -0.70 16.10 2.86
C GLY A 211 0.80 15.72 2.75
N HIS A 212 1.70 16.71 2.81
CA HIS A 212 3.07 16.65 2.23
C HIS A 212 4.25 16.38 3.22
N ARG A 213 5.49 16.42 2.67
CA ARG A 213 6.80 15.86 3.10
C ARG A 213 7.56 16.69 4.20
N ASP A 214 8.79 16.42 4.69
CA ASP A 214 9.97 15.58 4.32
C ASP A 214 10.75 15.10 5.57
N LEU A 215 11.65 14.10 5.45
CA LEU A 215 12.31 13.42 6.60
C LEU A 215 13.77 12.97 6.32
N THR A 216 14.69 13.05 7.30
CA THR A 216 16.15 12.79 7.16
C THR A 216 16.75 11.69 8.10
N ARG A 217 18.05 11.76 8.49
CA ARG A 217 19.00 10.61 8.49
C ARG A 217 19.43 10.01 9.86
N ASP A 218 20.03 8.82 9.79
CA ASP A 218 20.47 7.86 10.84
C ASP A 218 21.58 8.28 11.84
N ALA A 219 21.57 7.64 13.02
CA ALA A 219 22.73 6.98 13.66
C ALA A 219 22.26 5.88 14.66
N LEU A 220 23.15 5.39 15.53
CA LEU A 220 23.16 4.04 16.11
C LEU A 220 23.46 4.08 17.63
N SER A 221 23.16 3.12 18.51
CA SER A 221 22.70 1.71 18.47
C SER A 221 21.89 1.47 19.78
N ASN A 222 20.90 0.58 19.93
CA ASN A 222 20.62 -0.74 19.34
C ASN A 222 20.42 -0.80 17.82
N GLU A 223 21.41 -1.30 17.10
CA GLU A 223 21.49 -1.17 15.64
C GLU A 223 20.36 -1.82 14.85
N TRP A 224 20.27 -3.15 14.84
CA TRP A 224 19.58 -3.80 13.72
C TRP A 224 18.06 -3.61 13.75
N VAL A 225 17.44 -3.74 14.93
CA VAL A 225 15.99 -3.54 15.07
C VAL A 225 15.62 -2.09 14.74
N GLU A 226 16.39 -1.10 15.23
CA GLU A 226 16.11 0.33 14.97
C GLU A 226 16.39 0.69 13.50
N GLN A 227 17.43 0.13 12.87
CA GLN A 227 17.69 0.25 11.43
C GLN A 227 16.60 -0.39 10.57
N GLU A 228 16.08 -1.56 10.96
CA GLU A 228 15.06 -2.29 10.20
C GLU A 228 13.66 -1.68 10.42
N GLU A 229 13.33 -1.21 11.63
CA GLU A 229 12.17 -0.33 11.89
C GLU A 229 12.23 0.91 11.00
N ARG A 230 13.39 1.60 10.95
CA ARG A 230 13.58 2.78 10.10
C ARG A 230 13.43 2.43 8.61
N ARG A 231 14.07 1.36 8.14
CA ARG A 231 13.99 0.89 6.74
C ARG A 231 12.55 0.55 6.34
N ARG A 232 11.84 -0.19 7.19
CA ARG A 232 10.42 -0.54 6.99
C ARG A 232 9.55 0.71 7.02
N THR A 233 9.79 1.65 7.93
CA THR A 233 9.10 2.95 7.97
C THR A 233 9.27 3.73 6.68
N LEU A 234 10.51 3.82 6.15
CA LEU A 234 10.78 4.50 4.87
C LEU A 234 10.08 3.82 3.69
N PHE A 235 10.05 2.48 3.65
CA PHE A 235 9.33 1.75 2.61
C PHE A 235 7.81 1.77 2.76
N VAL A 236 7.26 1.83 3.97
CA VAL A 236 5.84 2.08 4.22
C VAL A 236 5.47 3.46 3.70
N ALA A 237 6.25 4.50 4.02
CA ALA A 237 6.04 5.85 3.50
C ALA A 237 6.10 5.88 1.96
N TYR A 238 7.13 5.30 1.35
CA TYR A 238 7.25 5.16 -0.11
C TYR A 238 6.05 4.44 -0.74
N SER A 239 5.60 3.32 -0.15
CA SER A 239 4.45 2.54 -0.63
C SER A 239 3.14 3.32 -0.54
N LEU A 240 2.92 4.03 0.57
CA LEU A 240 1.75 4.88 0.77
C LEU A 240 1.74 6.07 -0.20
N LEU A 241 2.88 6.74 -0.39
CA LEU A 241 3.02 7.85 -1.33
C LEU A 241 2.79 7.40 -2.78
N ASN A 242 3.25 6.20 -3.16
CA ASN A 242 2.93 5.63 -4.48
C ASN A 242 1.44 5.28 -4.62
N LEU A 243 0.80 4.73 -3.59
CA LEU A 243 -0.65 4.50 -3.59
C LEU A 243 -1.44 5.81 -3.75
N GLN A 244 -1.03 6.88 -3.05
CA GLN A 244 -1.63 8.22 -3.22
C GLN A 244 -1.43 8.74 -4.65
N SER A 245 -0.20 8.63 -5.18
CA SER A 245 0.14 9.04 -6.55
C SER A 245 -0.75 8.35 -7.58
N VAL A 246 -0.98 7.04 -7.41
CA VAL A 246 -1.87 6.26 -8.27
C VAL A 246 -3.35 6.59 -8.06
N ALA A 247 -3.79 6.82 -6.82
CA ALA A 247 -5.19 7.07 -6.48
C ALA A 247 -5.67 8.45 -6.95
N PHE A 248 -4.88 9.49 -6.69
CA PHE A 248 -5.20 10.89 -7.02
C PHE A 248 -4.64 11.34 -8.38
N ASP A 249 -3.86 10.48 -9.03
CA ASP A 249 -3.10 10.79 -10.26
C ASP A 249 -2.21 12.03 -10.11
N THR A 250 -1.44 12.03 -9.03
CA THR A 250 -0.45 13.06 -8.71
C THR A 250 0.97 12.51 -8.91
N PRO A 251 1.95 13.34 -9.30
CA PRO A 251 3.33 12.89 -9.47
C PRO A 251 3.92 12.26 -8.19
N PRO A 252 4.63 11.12 -8.28
CA PRO A 252 5.27 10.47 -7.16
C PRO A 252 6.23 11.40 -6.42
N LEU A 253 6.04 11.52 -5.10
CA LEU A 253 6.89 12.37 -4.27
C LEU A 253 8.31 11.78 -4.17
N ILE A 254 8.44 10.49 -3.86
CA ILE A 254 9.73 9.80 -3.76
C ILE A 254 9.94 8.97 -5.02
N LEU A 255 10.90 9.34 -5.85
CA LEU A 255 11.20 8.62 -7.09
C LEU A 255 12.04 7.35 -6.81
N ASN A 256 11.87 6.32 -7.66
CA ASN A 256 12.67 5.08 -7.63
C ASN A 256 14.18 5.35 -7.57
N ARG A 257 14.64 6.37 -8.31
CA ARG A 257 16.05 6.81 -8.37
C ARG A 257 16.55 7.52 -7.10
N GLU A 258 15.68 7.86 -6.16
CA GLU A 258 16.02 8.54 -4.89
C GLU A 258 16.19 7.53 -3.76
N VAL A 259 15.44 6.41 -3.78
CA VAL A 259 15.51 5.34 -2.78
C VAL A 259 16.88 4.66 -2.78
N ALA A 260 17.77 5.05 -1.85
CA ALA A 260 19.16 4.58 -1.74
C ALA A 260 19.38 3.58 -0.59
N ILE A 261 18.40 2.71 -0.31
CA ILE A 261 18.44 1.80 0.84
C ILE A 261 18.31 0.32 0.40
N ASN A 262 18.81 -0.57 1.25
CA ASN A 262 18.60 -2.01 1.09
C ASN A 262 17.14 -2.38 1.34
N LEU A 263 16.67 -3.45 0.70
CA LEU A 263 15.35 -4.03 0.87
C LEU A 263 15.11 -4.55 2.31
N PRO A 264 13.85 -4.62 2.76
CA PRO A 264 13.49 -5.09 4.10
C PRO A 264 13.66 -6.62 4.23
N GLY A 265 14.03 -7.06 5.43
CA GLY A 265 14.24 -8.47 5.76
C GLY A 265 12.96 -9.31 5.73
N CYS A 266 13.09 -10.63 5.83
CA CYS A 266 11.95 -11.54 5.95
C CYS A 266 11.23 -11.40 7.31
N ALA A 267 10.03 -11.96 7.40
CA ALA A 267 9.30 -12.06 8.67
C ALA A 267 10.05 -12.93 9.70
N SER A 268 10.73 -14.00 9.28
CA SER A 268 11.45 -14.88 10.22
C SER A 268 12.69 -14.25 10.87
N THR A 269 13.37 -13.29 10.23
CA THR A 269 14.38 -12.46 10.93
C THR A 269 13.73 -11.39 11.78
N TRP A 270 12.64 -10.81 11.29
CA TRP A 270 11.94 -9.70 11.94
C TRP A 270 11.29 -10.09 13.26
N ASP A 271 10.62 -11.23 13.29
CA ASP A 271 9.87 -11.69 14.46
C ASP A 271 10.74 -12.45 15.47
N SER A 272 12.05 -12.55 15.22
CA SER A 272 12.96 -13.31 16.09
C SER A 272 13.29 -12.55 17.38
N PRO A 273 13.05 -13.15 18.57
CA PRO A 273 13.30 -12.48 19.85
C PRO A 273 14.78 -12.40 20.22
N ASN A 274 15.67 -13.11 19.51
CA ASN A 274 17.07 -13.31 19.90
C ASN A 274 18.05 -12.66 18.90
N PRO A 275 18.95 -11.76 19.36
CA PRO A 275 20.00 -11.15 18.53
C PRO A 275 20.85 -12.13 17.71
N THR A 276 21.14 -13.31 18.25
CA THR A 276 21.98 -14.31 17.59
C THR A 276 21.27 -14.98 16.41
N ASP A 277 19.95 -15.12 16.50
CA ASP A 277 19.16 -15.86 15.51
C ASP A 277 18.93 -14.99 14.26
N TRP A 278 18.54 -13.72 14.43
CA TRP A 278 18.40 -12.81 13.28
C TRP A 278 19.73 -12.42 12.64
N SER A 279 20.84 -12.34 13.40
CA SER A 279 22.16 -12.08 12.79
C SER A 279 22.62 -13.27 11.94
N THR A 280 22.46 -14.50 12.43
CA THR A 280 22.76 -15.72 11.67
C THR A 280 21.93 -15.83 10.39
N LEU A 281 20.61 -15.61 10.47
CA LEU A 281 19.72 -15.62 9.30
C LEU A 281 20.11 -14.55 8.26
N ARG A 282 20.34 -13.31 8.70
CA ARG A 282 20.71 -12.18 7.84
C ARG A 282 22.06 -12.41 7.15
N ASP A 283 23.08 -12.78 7.90
CA ASP A 283 24.47 -12.77 7.40
C ASP A 283 24.81 -14.04 6.59
N LYS A 284 24.13 -15.16 6.83
CA LYS A 284 24.38 -16.44 6.12
C LYS A 284 23.34 -16.81 5.07
N HIS A 285 22.09 -16.37 5.21
CA HIS A 285 20.98 -16.86 4.36
C HIS A 285 20.24 -15.75 3.62
N LEU A 286 20.25 -14.51 4.11
CA LEU A 286 19.47 -13.38 3.56
C LEU A 286 20.30 -12.07 3.51
N PRO A 287 21.40 -12.03 2.73
CA PRO A 287 22.26 -10.86 2.65
C PRO A 287 21.49 -9.62 2.12
N PRO A 288 21.66 -8.42 2.72
CA PRO A 288 20.92 -7.22 2.34
C PRO A 288 21.07 -6.84 0.86
N GLN A 289 19.95 -6.72 0.14
CA GLN A 289 19.93 -6.40 -1.29
C GLN A 289 19.56 -4.93 -1.56
N PRO A 290 20.35 -4.14 -2.32
CA PRO A 290 20.01 -2.77 -2.66
C PRO A 290 18.74 -2.67 -3.54
N PHE A 291 17.77 -1.83 -3.14
CA PHE A 291 16.52 -1.62 -3.89
C PHE A 291 16.77 -1.25 -5.36
N ARG A 292 17.69 -0.30 -5.61
CA ARG A 292 18.02 0.15 -6.98
C ARG A 292 18.60 -0.95 -7.85
N LYS A 293 19.41 -1.87 -7.28
CA LYS A 293 19.97 -3.00 -8.04
C LYS A 293 18.84 -3.93 -8.49
N MET A 294 18.01 -4.37 -7.53
CA MET A 294 16.91 -5.30 -7.80
C MET A 294 15.87 -4.73 -8.76
N LEU A 295 15.48 -3.46 -8.59
CA LEU A 295 14.49 -2.83 -9.46
C LEU A 295 15.08 -2.38 -10.80
N LEU A 296 16.08 -1.48 -10.78
CA LEU A 296 16.50 -0.71 -11.96
C LEU A 296 17.47 -1.46 -12.86
N LEU A 297 18.26 -2.41 -12.31
CA LEU A 297 19.23 -3.17 -13.10
C LEU A 297 18.69 -4.56 -13.48
N LEU A 298 17.93 -5.22 -12.60
CA LEU A 298 17.43 -6.57 -12.82
C LEU A 298 15.99 -6.57 -13.35
N LEU A 299 14.99 -6.15 -12.56
CA LEU A 299 13.58 -6.25 -12.95
C LEU A 299 13.26 -5.46 -14.24
N LEU A 300 13.70 -4.20 -14.35
CA LEU A 300 13.47 -3.39 -15.58
C LEU A 300 14.22 -3.92 -16.82
N SER A 301 15.17 -4.85 -16.62
CA SER A 301 15.84 -5.59 -17.69
C SER A 301 15.19 -6.97 -17.96
N GLY A 302 14.03 -7.25 -17.36
CA GLY A 302 13.34 -8.54 -17.46
C GLY A 302 14.02 -9.69 -16.71
N GLN A 303 14.98 -9.42 -15.80
CA GLN A 303 15.72 -10.46 -15.08
C GLN A 303 15.04 -10.89 -13.79
N LYS A 304 15.07 -12.21 -13.54
CA LYS A 304 14.45 -12.88 -12.40
C LYS A 304 15.29 -12.69 -11.13
N ILE A 305 14.87 -11.78 -10.25
CA ILE A 305 15.63 -11.41 -9.03
C ILE A 305 15.82 -12.56 -8.02
N HIS A 306 14.95 -13.58 -8.03
CA HIS A 306 15.09 -14.74 -7.14
C HIS A 306 16.32 -15.62 -7.46
N LEU A 307 16.93 -15.46 -8.65
CA LEU A 307 18.16 -16.14 -9.02
C LEU A 307 19.42 -15.46 -8.44
N GLU A 308 19.31 -14.16 -8.10
CA GLU A 308 20.40 -13.36 -7.53
C GLU A 308 20.44 -13.50 -6.00
N ALA A 309 19.27 -13.47 -5.35
CA ALA A 309 19.14 -13.58 -3.91
C ALA A 309 17.74 -14.02 -3.49
N ALA A 310 17.62 -14.59 -2.29
CA ALA A 310 16.32 -14.82 -1.66
C ALA A 310 15.69 -13.47 -1.26
N ILE A 311 14.43 -13.27 -1.66
CA ILE A 311 13.66 -12.02 -1.48
C ILE A 311 12.54 -12.24 -0.45
N SER A 312 12.25 -11.23 0.38
CA SER A 312 11.12 -11.28 1.32
C SER A 312 9.79 -10.86 0.67
N SER A 313 8.67 -11.24 1.28
CA SER A 313 7.32 -10.80 0.87
C SER A 313 7.20 -9.27 0.90
N PHE A 314 7.77 -8.62 1.94
CA PHE A 314 7.83 -7.17 2.04
C PHE A 314 8.70 -6.59 0.88
N ALA A 315 9.87 -7.16 0.62
CA ALA A 315 10.72 -6.70 -0.48
C ALA A 315 10.02 -6.82 -1.85
N ASN A 316 9.31 -7.93 -2.12
CA ASN A 316 8.50 -8.06 -3.33
C ASN A 316 7.38 -7.01 -3.39
N HIS A 317 6.67 -6.75 -2.30
CA HIS A 317 5.64 -5.70 -2.21
C HIS A 317 6.21 -4.30 -2.55
N VAL A 318 7.39 -3.98 -2.03
CA VAL A 318 8.10 -2.72 -2.32
C VAL A 318 8.55 -2.65 -3.79
N LEU A 319 9.01 -3.76 -4.36
CA LEU A 319 9.48 -3.80 -5.75
C LEU A 319 8.34 -3.65 -6.75
N ILE A 320 7.14 -4.19 -6.48
CA ILE A 320 5.98 -3.97 -7.36
C ILE A 320 5.49 -2.51 -7.31
N HIS A 321 5.58 -1.82 -6.17
CA HIS A 321 5.38 -0.36 -6.11
C HIS A 321 6.36 0.38 -7.03
N GLY A 322 7.61 -0.09 -7.14
CA GLY A 322 8.61 0.46 -8.06
C GLY A 322 8.24 0.29 -9.54
N LEU A 323 7.73 -0.88 -9.92
CA LEU A 323 7.24 -1.13 -11.28
C LEU A 323 5.96 -0.32 -11.58
N VAL A 324 5.01 -0.25 -10.64
CA VAL A 324 3.81 0.61 -10.75
C VAL A 324 4.20 2.08 -10.95
N GLN A 325 5.18 2.58 -10.19
CA GLN A 325 5.69 3.95 -10.37
C GLN A 325 6.33 4.14 -11.75
N HIS A 326 7.04 3.14 -12.28
CA HIS A 326 7.64 3.21 -13.61
C HIS A 326 6.57 3.29 -14.72
N VAL A 327 5.52 2.47 -14.64
CA VAL A 327 4.36 2.54 -15.56
C VAL A 327 3.66 3.90 -15.45
N PHE A 328 3.47 4.40 -14.23
CA PHE A 328 2.85 5.71 -13.98
C PHE A 328 3.62 6.84 -14.67
N LEU A 329 4.92 6.96 -14.41
CA LEU A 329 5.76 8.03 -14.96
C LEU A 329 5.89 7.94 -16.48
N ALA A 330 5.95 6.72 -17.04
CA ALA A 330 6.03 6.55 -18.48
C ALA A 330 4.74 7.03 -19.19
N ARG A 331 3.57 6.71 -18.64
CA ARG A 331 2.26 7.23 -19.11
C ARG A 331 2.18 8.76 -19.01
N ASP A 332 2.69 9.36 -17.93
CA ASP A 332 2.67 10.81 -17.72
C ASP A 332 3.65 11.57 -18.66
N SER A 333 4.76 10.92 -19.04
CA SER A 333 5.75 11.48 -19.97
C SER A 333 5.36 11.38 -21.45
N SER A 334 4.28 10.68 -21.80
CA SER A 334 3.88 10.46 -23.19
C SER A 334 3.26 11.73 -23.78
N ALA A 335 3.89 12.30 -24.81
CA ALA A 335 3.41 13.50 -25.49
C ALA A 335 2.09 13.28 -26.26
N ASP A 336 1.92 12.07 -26.78
CA ASP A 336 0.63 11.56 -27.25
C ASP A 336 -0.05 10.82 -26.09
N ARG A 337 -1.25 11.24 -25.68
CA ARG A 337 -1.90 10.67 -24.49
C ARG A 337 -2.39 9.23 -24.75
N ASP A 338 -2.60 8.88 -26.01
CA ASP A 338 -3.45 7.75 -26.37
C ASP A 338 -2.68 6.42 -26.50
N ALA A 339 -1.35 6.42 -26.65
CA ALA A 339 -0.56 5.18 -26.73
C ALA A 339 0.87 5.26 -26.14
N LEU A 340 1.24 4.25 -25.34
CA LEU A 340 2.65 3.94 -25.05
C LEU A 340 3.29 3.24 -26.26
N SER A 341 4.61 3.40 -26.46
CA SER A 341 5.35 2.61 -27.45
C SER A 341 5.24 1.11 -27.16
N GLY A 342 5.04 0.30 -28.20
CA GLY A 342 4.98 -1.16 -28.11
C GLY A 342 6.25 -1.78 -27.50
N ASP A 343 7.42 -1.19 -27.72
CA ASP A 343 8.68 -1.63 -27.11
C ASP A 343 8.67 -1.45 -25.59
N LEU A 344 8.13 -0.32 -25.11
CA LEU A 344 7.97 -0.05 -23.69
C LEU A 344 6.94 -1.00 -23.06
N ILE A 345 5.83 -1.27 -23.75
CA ILE A 345 4.84 -2.25 -23.28
C ILE A 345 5.49 -3.63 -23.14
N SER A 346 6.20 -4.10 -24.18
CA SER A 346 6.92 -5.39 -24.17
C SER A 346 7.95 -5.48 -23.03
N ASN A 347 8.76 -4.43 -22.84
CA ASN A 347 9.76 -4.37 -21.76
C ASN A 347 9.11 -4.39 -20.36
N MET A 348 8.02 -3.64 -20.17
CA MET A 348 7.30 -3.63 -18.90
C MET A 348 6.57 -4.95 -18.64
N GLU A 349 6.00 -5.61 -19.66
CA GLU A 349 5.46 -6.96 -19.52
C GLU A 349 6.54 -7.96 -19.09
N SER A 350 7.72 -7.91 -19.71
CA SER A 350 8.87 -8.74 -19.31
C SER A 350 9.25 -8.50 -17.85
N SER A 351 9.28 -7.23 -17.42
CA SER A 351 9.56 -6.83 -16.03
C SER A 351 8.51 -7.35 -15.04
N LEU A 352 7.23 -7.27 -15.38
CA LEU A 352 6.12 -7.73 -14.54
C LEU A 352 6.07 -9.26 -14.44
N ARG A 353 6.39 -9.99 -15.52
CA ARG A 353 6.56 -11.45 -15.50
C ARG A 353 7.78 -11.86 -14.66
N ALA A 354 8.92 -11.19 -14.80
CA ALA A 354 10.13 -11.45 -14.01
C ALA A 354 9.90 -11.20 -12.50
N TRP A 355 9.08 -10.19 -12.16
CA TRP A 355 8.60 -9.98 -10.80
C TRP A 355 7.68 -11.12 -10.34
N GLN A 356 6.69 -11.52 -11.15
CA GLN A 356 5.75 -12.58 -10.81
C GLN A 356 6.48 -13.91 -10.53
N ASP A 357 7.36 -14.36 -11.42
CA ASP A 357 8.17 -15.57 -11.24
C ASP A 357 8.97 -15.53 -9.93
N SER A 358 9.48 -14.35 -9.57
CA SER A 358 10.27 -14.15 -8.35
C SER A 358 9.43 -14.09 -7.08
N TRP A 359 8.22 -13.56 -7.18
CA TRP A 359 7.23 -13.63 -6.12
C TRP A 359 6.75 -15.08 -5.92
N GLU A 360 6.48 -15.84 -6.98
CA GLU A 360 6.07 -17.26 -6.88
C GLU A 360 7.17 -18.15 -6.28
N ALA A 361 8.44 -17.88 -6.59
CA ALA A 361 9.61 -18.54 -5.99
C ALA A 361 9.89 -18.13 -4.52
N THR A 362 9.23 -17.10 -3.99
CA THR A 362 9.49 -16.58 -2.65
C THR A 362 8.86 -17.48 -1.58
N TYR A 363 9.65 -17.88 -0.57
CA TYR A 363 9.21 -18.70 0.56
C TYR A 363 7.92 -18.19 1.25
N GLU A 364 7.82 -16.88 1.42
CA GLU A 364 6.70 -16.21 2.11
C GLU A 364 5.46 -16.03 1.21
N ALA A 365 5.49 -16.49 -0.04
CA ALA A 365 4.42 -16.27 -1.01
C ALA A 365 3.12 -17.01 -0.68
N THR A 366 2.07 -16.22 -0.52
CA THR A 366 0.70 -16.65 -0.25
C THR A 366 -0.30 -15.71 -0.94
N ILE A 367 -1.36 -16.30 -1.49
CA ILE A 367 -2.59 -15.61 -1.94
C ILE A 367 -3.72 -15.74 -0.91
N ASP A 368 -3.49 -16.46 0.18
CA ASP A 368 -4.44 -16.59 1.28
C ASP A 368 -4.17 -15.47 2.30
N PRO A 369 -5.08 -14.47 2.44
CA PRO A 369 -4.90 -13.37 3.39
C PRO A 369 -4.99 -13.83 4.86
N SER A 370 -5.57 -15.01 5.12
CA SER A 370 -5.64 -15.63 6.45
C SER A 370 -4.41 -16.49 6.79
N SER A 371 -3.42 -16.55 5.89
CA SER A 371 -2.20 -17.32 6.10
C SER A 371 -1.36 -16.77 7.27
N PRO A 372 -0.72 -17.63 8.09
CA PRO A 372 0.24 -17.18 9.11
C PRO A 372 1.49 -16.49 8.51
N LYS A 373 1.66 -16.51 7.18
CA LYS A 373 2.68 -15.75 6.44
C LYS A 373 2.27 -14.28 6.18
N GLY A 374 1.06 -13.89 6.57
CA GLY A 374 0.53 -12.53 6.46
C GLY A 374 0.01 -12.16 5.05
N PRO A 375 -0.77 -11.08 4.93
CA PRO A 375 -1.45 -10.70 3.69
C PRO A 375 -0.55 -9.97 2.68
N MET A 376 0.71 -9.68 3.03
CA MET A 376 1.64 -8.90 2.21
C MET A 376 1.80 -9.44 0.78
N GLY A 377 1.86 -10.78 0.63
CA GLY A 377 1.97 -11.44 -0.67
C GLY A 377 0.72 -11.22 -1.54
N PHE A 378 -0.46 -11.39 -0.95
CA PHE A 378 -1.75 -11.14 -1.60
C PHE A 378 -1.88 -9.67 -2.04
N ASN A 379 -1.57 -8.71 -1.17
CA ASN A 379 -1.53 -7.28 -1.48
C ASN A 379 -0.60 -6.97 -2.68
N ALA A 380 0.56 -7.63 -2.76
CA ALA A 380 1.48 -7.45 -3.88
C ALA A 380 0.90 -7.96 -5.22
N THR A 381 0.13 -9.05 -5.23
CA THR A 381 -0.54 -9.52 -6.46
C THR A 381 -1.64 -8.58 -6.96
N ALA A 382 -2.25 -7.76 -6.09
CA ALA A 382 -3.19 -6.73 -6.51
C ALA A 382 -2.49 -5.55 -7.20
N LEU A 383 -1.29 -5.18 -6.72
CA LEU A 383 -0.44 -4.18 -7.36
C LEU A 383 0.09 -4.65 -8.72
N LEU A 384 0.37 -5.95 -8.88
CA LEU A 384 0.70 -6.55 -10.18
C LEU A 384 -0.43 -6.36 -11.20
N ARG A 385 -1.67 -6.59 -10.79
CA ARG A 385 -2.87 -6.41 -11.64
C ARG A 385 -3.08 -4.95 -12.00
N LEU A 386 -2.94 -4.04 -11.01
CA LEU A 386 -2.96 -2.59 -11.26
C LEU A 386 -1.89 -2.16 -12.26
N ALA A 387 -0.68 -2.74 -12.19
CA ALA A 387 0.42 -2.44 -13.11
C ALA A 387 0.07 -2.86 -14.54
N TYR A 388 -0.44 -4.08 -14.75
CA TYR A 388 -0.92 -4.53 -16.07
C TYR A 388 -2.06 -3.64 -16.60
N ILE A 389 -3.08 -3.37 -15.77
CA ILE A 389 -4.19 -2.49 -16.16
C ILE A 389 -3.70 -1.10 -16.58
N ARG A 390 -2.81 -0.43 -15.81
CA ARG A 390 -2.25 0.88 -16.19
C ARG A 390 -1.24 0.81 -17.35
N LEU A 391 -0.63 -0.35 -17.60
CA LEU A 391 0.29 -0.52 -18.72
C LEU A 391 -0.46 -0.49 -20.04
N ASN A 392 -1.66 -1.07 -20.09
CA ASN A 392 -2.40 -1.27 -21.34
C ASN A 392 -3.58 -0.30 -21.50
N ALA A 393 -4.36 -0.03 -20.45
CA ALA A 393 -5.48 0.92 -20.47
C ALA A 393 -5.11 2.27 -19.84
N ASP A 394 -5.27 3.38 -20.58
CA ASP A 394 -5.29 4.71 -19.97
C ASP A 394 -6.71 5.07 -19.53
N LEU A 395 -6.93 5.15 -18.22
CA LEU A 395 -8.21 5.55 -17.63
C LEU A 395 -8.52 7.06 -17.76
N GLY A 396 -7.70 7.84 -18.47
CA GLY A 396 -8.04 9.18 -18.94
C GLY A 396 -8.39 10.18 -17.82
N GLN A 397 -9.44 10.99 -17.97
CA GLN A 397 -9.83 11.93 -16.90
C GLN A 397 -10.54 11.26 -15.72
N ALA A 398 -11.01 10.01 -15.86
CA ALA A 398 -11.43 9.17 -14.72
C ALA A 398 -10.25 8.76 -13.81
N ARG A 399 -9.04 9.27 -14.06
CA ARG A 399 -7.94 9.26 -13.10
C ARG A 399 -8.25 10.04 -11.80
N ARG A 400 -9.16 11.03 -11.81
CA ARG A 400 -9.61 11.79 -10.62
C ARG A 400 -10.85 11.17 -9.94
N LEU A 401 -10.78 9.91 -9.54
CA LEU A 401 -11.88 9.17 -8.88
C LEU A 401 -12.33 9.72 -7.51
N LEU A 402 -11.71 10.80 -7.05
CA LEU A 402 -11.77 11.28 -5.66
C LEU A 402 -12.00 12.79 -5.63
N GLY A 403 -12.93 13.24 -6.48
CA GLY A 403 -13.69 14.47 -6.23
C GLY A 403 -14.49 14.36 -4.93
N HIS A 404 -14.92 15.48 -4.36
CA HIS A 404 -15.58 15.46 -3.04
C HIS A 404 -17.06 15.04 -3.09
N ASP A 405 -17.59 14.79 -4.29
CA ASP A 405 -18.99 14.44 -4.56
C ASP A 405 -19.08 13.14 -5.39
N PRO A 406 -19.92 12.15 -5.00
CA PRO A 406 -20.28 11.00 -5.84
C PRO A 406 -20.66 11.36 -7.28
N GLY A 407 -21.30 12.51 -7.51
CA GLY A 407 -21.65 13.01 -8.84
C GLY A 407 -20.42 13.27 -9.73
N GLU A 408 -19.33 13.83 -9.19
CA GLU A 408 -18.07 14.02 -9.90
C GLU A 408 -17.41 12.69 -10.27
N VAL A 409 -17.48 11.70 -9.37
CA VAL A 409 -16.95 10.34 -9.62
C VAL A 409 -17.66 9.73 -10.83
N ALA A 410 -19.00 9.73 -10.84
CA ALA A 410 -19.79 9.23 -11.96
C ALA A 410 -19.53 10.04 -13.26
N ALA A 411 -19.52 11.37 -13.19
CA ALA A 411 -19.24 12.23 -14.35
C ALA A 411 -17.85 11.96 -14.96
N SER A 412 -16.84 11.73 -14.12
CA SER A 412 -15.50 11.34 -14.59
C SER A 412 -15.51 10.01 -15.36
N SER A 413 -16.35 9.05 -14.94
CA SER A 413 -16.56 7.77 -15.63
C SER A 413 -17.26 7.94 -16.99
N PHE A 414 -18.14 8.93 -17.16
CA PHE A 414 -18.73 9.26 -18.47
C PHE A 414 -17.74 9.96 -19.41
N ALA A 415 -16.90 10.85 -18.89
CA ALA A 415 -15.79 11.44 -19.65
C ALA A 415 -14.80 10.38 -20.15
N ALA A 416 -14.68 9.26 -19.43
CA ALA A 416 -13.92 8.08 -19.83
C ALA A 416 -14.53 7.25 -20.98
N LYS A 417 -15.56 7.72 -21.71
CA LYS A 417 -16.04 7.07 -22.95
C LYS A 417 -14.93 6.82 -24.00
N HIS A 418 -13.80 7.53 -23.93
CA HIS A 418 -12.63 7.38 -24.82
C HIS A 418 -11.53 6.42 -24.30
N VAL A 419 -11.72 5.75 -23.14
CA VAL A 419 -10.68 4.92 -22.47
C VAL A 419 -10.53 3.51 -23.09
N ILE A 420 -11.63 2.95 -23.59
CA ILE A 420 -11.63 1.77 -24.45
C ILE A 420 -12.65 2.08 -25.54
N GLY A 421 -12.20 2.08 -26.79
CA GLY A 421 -13.01 2.14 -27.98
C GLY A 421 -13.12 0.79 -28.68
N VAL A 422 -14.03 0.74 -29.64
CA VAL A 422 -14.30 -0.41 -30.53
C VAL A 422 -13.01 -0.94 -31.23
N LYS A 423 -12.00 -0.09 -31.42
CA LYS A 423 -10.74 -0.43 -32.11
C LYS A 423 -9.67 -1.07 -31.21
N ASP A 424 -9.85 -1.08 -29.88
CA ASP A 424 -8.79 -1.44 -28.93
C ASP A 424 -8.83 -2.92 -28.49
N ARG A 425 -9.69 -3.73 -29.13
CA ARG A 425 -9.80 -5.18 -28.92
C ARG A 425 -8.45 -5.85 -29.18
N SER A 426 -7.83 -6.35 -28.11
CA SER A 426 -6.49 -6.94 -28.13
C SER A 426 -6.36 -8.02 -27.04
N PRO A 427 -5.48 -9.02 -27.24
CA PRO A 427 -5.21 -10.04 -26.20
C PRO A 427 -4.66 -9.44 -24.90
N GLN A 428 -4.00 -8.29 -24.96
CA GLN A 428 -3.56 -7.52 -23.80
C GLN A 428 -4.77 -7.04 -23.00
N LEU A 429 -5.73 -6.38 -23.64
CA LEU A 429 -6.94 -5.88 -23.00
C LEU A 429 -7.75 -7.01 -22.34
N ASP A 430 -7.90 -8.16 -23.02
CA ASP A 430 -8.59 -9.33 -22.45
C ASP A 430 -7.88 -9.86 -21.19
N ARG A 431 -6.54 -9.85 -21.16
CA ARG A 431 -5.76 -10.19 -19.95
C ARG A 431 -5.97 -9.18 -18.82
N ASP A 432 -6.08 -7.89 -19.12
CA ASP A 432 -6.32 -6.86 -18.10
C ASP A 432 -7.75 -6.94 -17.53
N VAL A 433 -8.72 -7.27 -18.37
CA VAL A 433 -10.10 -7.57 -17.98
C VAL A 433 -10.15 -8.82 -17.10
N LEU A 434 -9.38 -9.86 -17.42
CA LEU A 434 -9.22 -11.03 -16.55
C LEU A 434 -8.60 -10.65 -15.18
N HIS A 435 -7.60 -9.77 -15.17
CA HIS A 435 -6.99 -9.25 -13.94
C HIS A 435 -7.97 -8.40 -13.11
N ALA A 436 -8.82 -7.60 -13.76
CA ALA A 436 -9.87 -6.80 -13.14
C ALA A 436 -11.00 -7.68 -12.56
N HIS A 437 -11.48 -8.66 -13.33
CA HIS A 437 -12.47 -9.66 -12.88
C HIS A 437 -11.98 -10.46 -11.67
N ALA A 438 -10.70 -10.85 -11.65
CA ALA A 438 -10.12 -11.61 -10.55
C ALA A 438 -9.88 -10.78 -9.27
N ALA A 439 -10.06 -9.45 -9.29
CA ALA A 439 -9.72 -8.53 -8.20
C ALA A 439 -10.54 -8.82 -6.92
N PRO A 440 -9.91 -9.29 -5.83
CA PRO A 440 -10.64 -9.65 -4.63
C PRO A 440 -11.10 -8.40 -3.86
N VAL A 441 -12.28 -8.51 -3.26
CA VAL A 441 -12.97 -7.46 -2.50
C VAL A 441 -12.27 -7.07 -1.17
N LEU A 442 -11.42 -7.94 -0.62
CA LEU A 442 -11.21 -8.01 0.83
C LEU A 442 -10.31 -6.97 1.51
N GLU A 443 -9.44 -6.19 0.84
CA GLU A 443 -8.31 -5.53 1.53
C GLU A 443 -8.04 -4.05 1.21
N TYR A 444 -7.28 -3.38 2.10
CA TYR A 444 -6.97 -1.94 2.04
C TYR A 444 -6.28 -1.49 0.74
N THR A 445 -5.23 -2.18 0.29
CA THR A 445 -4.56 -1.80 -0.97
C THR A 445 -5.43 -2.13 -2.18
N THR A 446 -6.24 -3.18 -2.10
CA THR A 446 -7.17 -3.52 -3.18
C THR A 446 -8.25 -2.46 -3.31
N ARG A 447 -8.80 -1.91 -2.21
CA ARG A 447 -9.84 -0.86 -2.23
C ARG A 447 -9.50 0.42 -2.99
N LEU A 448 -8.22 0.80 -3.12
CA LEU A 448 -7.82 1.94 -3.97
C LEU A 448 -7.68 1.57 -5.46
N VAL A 449 -7.51 0.28 -5.76
CA VAL A 449 -7.38 -0.29 -7.11
C VAL A 449 -8.74 -0.76 -7.67
N GLN A 450 -9.59 -1.28 -6.81
CA GLN A 450 -10.88 -1.90 -7.12
C GLN A 450 -11.83 -1.05 -7.97
N PRO A 451 -12.00 0.28 -7.75
CA PRO A 451 -12.92 1.06 -8.56
C PRO A 451 -12.47 1.06 -10.03
N ARG A 452 -11.16 1.18 -10.26
CA ARG A 452 -10.54 1.12 -11.60
C ARG A 452 -10.80 -0.24 -12.27
N CYS A 453 -10.75 -1.34 -11.52
CA CYS A 453 -11.12 -2.66 -12.02
C CYS A 453 -12.62 -2.76 -12.40
N ALA A 454 -13.51 -2.22 -11.55
CA ALA A 454 -14.94 -2.19 -11.80
C ALA A 454 -15.29 -1.39 -13.07
N PHE A 455 -14.73 -0.18 -13.21
CA PHE A 455 -14.91 0.66 -14.40
C PHE A 455 -14.34 0.01 -15.67
N LEU A 456 -13.14 -0.58 -15.61
CA LEU A 456 -12.52 -1.27 -16.75
C LEU A 456 -13.40 -2.42 -17.25
N LEU A 457 -13.83 -3.30 -16.33
CA LEU A 457 -14.64 -4.47 -16.64
C LEU A 457 -16.00 -4.06 -17.21
N ALA A 458 -16.67 -3.07 -16.61
CA ALA A 458 -17.95 -2.59 -17.10
C ALA A 458 -17.82 -1.88 -18.46
N ARG A 459 -16.80 -1.04 -18.68
CA ARG A 459 -16.58 -0.39 -19.97
C ARG A 459 -16.26 -1.40 -21.08
N TRP A 460 -15.46 -2.42 -20.78
CA TRP A 460 -15.21 -3.52 -21.72
C TRP A 460 -16.50 -4.28 -22.05
N LEU A 461 -17.35 -4.63 -21.07
CA LEU A 461 -18.65 -5.25 -21.33
C LEU A 461 -19.55 -4.37 -22.22
N LEU A 462 -19.57 -3.05 -22.04
CA LEU A 462 -20.31 -2.14 -22.92
C LEU A 462 -19.78 -2.16 -24.37
N VAL A 463 -18.46 -2.12 -24.57
CA VAL A 463 -17.86 -2.23 -25.92
C VAL A 463 -18.15 -3.60 -26.55
N VAL A 464 -18.07 -4.69 -25.78
CA VAL A 464 -18.43 -6.03 -26.23
C VAL A 464 -19.92 -6.11 -26.62
N SER A 465 -20.81 -5.43 -25.88
CA SER A 465 -22.24 -5.33 -26.22
C SER A 465 -22.47 -4.64 -27.58
N GLU A 466 -21.78 -3.54 -27.87
CA GLU A 466 -21.89 -2.82 -29.15
C GLU A 466 -21.52 -3.75 -30.34
N PHE A 467 -20.47 -4.58 -30.20
CA PHE A 467 -20.12 -5.59 -31.19
C PHE A 467 -21.17 -6.69 -31.35
N VAL A 468 -21.68 -7.23 -30.24
CA VAL A 468 -22.71 -8.29 -30.27
C VAL A 468 -24.02 -7.76 -30.86
N GLN A 469 -24.31 -6.47 -30.72
CA GLN A 469 -25.46 -5.81 -31.35
C GLN A 469 -25.32 -5.75 -32.88
N GLY A 470 -24.13 -5.38 -33.38
CA GLY A 470 -23.86 -5.25 -34.81
C GLY A 470 -23.57 -6.57 -35.54
N SER A 471 -23.12 -7.62 -34.86
CA SER A 471 -22.62 -8.85 -35.51
C SER A 471 -22.92 -10.17 -34.78
N GLY A 472 -23.71 -10.14 -33.70
CA GLY A 472 -24.11 -11.34 -32.94
C GLY A 472 -22.99 -11.93 -32.09
N LEU A 473 -23.28 -13.05 -31.41
CA LEU A 473 -22.32 -13.69 -30.49
C LEU A 473 -21.05 -14.25 -31.17
N ASP A 474 -21.12 -14.53 -32.47
CA ASP A 474 -20.01 -15.10 -33.23
C ASP A 474 -18.93 -14.09 -33.62
N SER A 475 -19.15 -12.80 -33.33
CA SER A 475 -18.11 -11.78 -33.38
C SER A 475 -17.14 -11.81 -32.18
N LEU A 476 -17.41 -12.64 -31.17
CA LEU A 476 -16.60 -12.73 -29.95
C LEU A 476 -15.41 -13.68 -30.11
N GLN A 477 -14.24 -13.23 -29.69
CA GLN A 477 -13.03 -14.04 -29.58
C GLN A 477 -13.19 -15.10 -28.46
N GLY A 478 -12.33 -16.12 -28.50
CA GLY A 478 -12.38 -17.22 -27.53
C GLY A 478 -12.22 -16.78 -26.07
N ASP A 479 -11.37 -15.79 -25.81
CA ASP A 479 -11.15 -15.25 -24.47
C ASP A 479 -12.23 -14.27 -24.02
N GLU A 480 -12.70 -13.37 -24.89
CA GLU A 480 -13.88 -12.53 -24.64
C GLU A 480 -15.11 -13.39 -24.28
N ARG A 481 -15.39 -14.45 -25.05
CA ARG A 481 -16.50 -15.37 -24.80
C ARG A 481 -16.33 -16.13 -23.48
N ARG A 482 -15.09 -16.47 -23.09
CA ARG A 482 -14.78 -17.03 -21.76
C ARG A 482 -15.03 -16.02 -20.63
N LEU A 483 -14.61 -14.77 -20.81
CA LEU A 483 -14.76 -13.69 -19.83
C LEU A 483 -16.22 -13.29 -19.61
N VAL A 484 -17.00 -13.08 -20.68
CA VAL A 484 -18.45 -12.83 -20.58
C VAL A 484 -19.15 -13.96 -19.82
N ASN A 485 -18.83 -15.21 -20.13
CA ASN A 485 -19.40 -16.37 -19.42
C ASN A 485 -18.99 -16.44 -17.94
N MET A 486 -17.75 -16.07 -17.60
CA MET A 486 -17.30 -15.99 -16.19
C MET A 486 -18.04 -14.89 -15.42
N VAL A 487 -18.23 -13.69 -16.01
CA VAL A 487 -19.03 -12.63 -15.40
C VAL A 487 -20.49 -13.06 -15.25
N ALA A 488 -21.09 -13.66 -16.28
CA ALA A 488 -22.46 -14.17 -16.22
C ALA A 488 -22.66 -15.25 -15.16
N SER A 489 -21.67 -16.13 -14.95
CA SER A 489 -21.71 -17.11 -13.86
C SER A 489 -21.70 -16.43 -12.49
N LEU A 490 -20.87 -15.41 -12.28
CA LEU A 490 -20.83 -14.68 -11.01
C LEU A 490 -22.11 -13.91 -10.74
N VAL A 491 -22.64 -13.17 -11.74
CA VAL A 491 -23.89 -12.40 -11.56
C VAL A 491 -25.08 -13.32 -11.24
N ARG A 492 -25.15 -14.52 -11.84
CA ARG A 492 -26.16 -15.54 -11.52
C ARG A 492 -26.04 -16.16 -10.12
N GLU A 493 -24.89 -16.03 -9.46
CA GLU A 493 -24.71 -16.43 -8.06
C GLU A 493 -25.15 -15.32 -7.06
N THR A 494 -25.78 -14.23 -7.55
CA THR A 494 -26.21 -13.06 -6.76
C THR A 494 -27.69 -12.72 -6.98
N GLU A 495 -28.21 -11.79 -6.19
CA GLU A 495 -29.59 -11.28 -6.32
C GLU A 495 -29.91 -10.62 -7.67
N PHE A 496 -28.89 -10.26 -8.46
CA PHE A 496 -29.08 -9.73 -9.82
C PHE A 496 -29.30 -10.82 -10.88
N ALA A 497 -29.36 -12.11 -10.51
CA ALA A 497 -29.57 -13.20 -11.47
C ALA A 497 -30.78 -12.98 -12.39
N ASP A 498 -31.89 -12.48 -11.84
CA ASP A 498 -33.13 -12.25 -12.60
C ASP A 498 -33.06 -11.08 -13.59
N SER A 499 -32.16 -10.11 -13.37
CA SER A 499 -31.93 -9.01 -14.33
C SER A 499 -31.41 -9.51 -15.69
N LEU A 500 -30.80 -10.70 -15.73
CA LEU A 500 -30.32 -11.33 -16.97
C LEU A 500 -31.39 -12.16 -17.69
N ASN A 501 -32.46 -12.56 -16.99
CA ASN A 501 -33.47 -13.49 -17.52
C ASN A 501 -34.47 -12.80 -18.47
N GLY A 502 -34.60 -11.46 -18.40
CA GLY A 502 -35.46 -10.67 -19.29
C GLY A 502 -34.81 -10.19 -20.60
N ALA A 503 -33.53 -10.47 -20.84
CA ALA A 503 -32.79 -9.91 -21.96
C ALA A 503 -33.26 -10.43 -23.32
N ARG A 504 -33.90 -9.56 -24.12
CA ARG A 504 -34.44 -9.86 -25.47
C ARG A 504 -33.37 -10.15 -26.53
N SER A 505 -32.12 -9.75 -26.29
CA SER A 505 -30.99 -9.98 -27.20
C SER A 505 -29.71 -10.27 -26.44
N HIS A 506 -28.75 -10.92 -27.10
CA HIS A 506 -27.43 -11.18 -26.52
C HIS A 506 -26.65 -9.90 -26.21
N ALA A 507 -26.87 -8.82 -26.96
CA ALA A 507 -26.28 -7.52 -26.66
C ALA A 507 -26.85 -6.94 -25.36
N LEU A 508 -28.18 -6.93 -25.22
CA LEU A 508 -28.84 -6.49 -23.97
C LEU A 508 -28.42 -7.34 -22.77
N LEU A 509 -28.17 -8.65 -22.95
CA LEU A 509 -27.62 -9.49 -21.89
C LEU A 509 -26.21 -9.03 -21.46
N VAL A 510 -25.31 -8.76 -22.42
CA VAL A 510 -23.95 -8.27 -22.10
C VAL A 510 -23.99 -6.86 -21.49
N ARG A 511 -24.86 -5.97 -21.95
CA ARG A 511 -25.10 -4.66 -21.33
C ARG A 511 -25.64 -4.79 -19.89
N GLY A 512 -26.56 -5.73 -19.66
CA GLY A 512 -27.07 -6.08 -18.33
C GLY A 512 -25.99 -6.60 -17.38
N LEU A 513 -25.03 -7.39 -17.89
CA LEU A 513 -23.86 -7.81 -17.11
C LEU A 513 -22.98 -6.62 -16.68
N ALA A 514 -22.83 -5.59 -17.54
CA ALA A 514 -22.08 -4.38 -17.17
C ALA A 514 -22.74 -3.64 -16.00
N VAL A 515 -24.05 -3.44 -16.07
CA VAL A 515 -24.88 -2.82 -15.02
C VAL A 515 -24.81 -3.63 -13.72
N SER A 516 -25.10 -4.92 -13.78
CA SER A 516 -25.10 -5.82 -12.61
C SER A 516 -23.72 -5.86 -11.94
N THR A 517 -22.65 -5.83 -12.73
CA THR A 517 -21.28 -5.75 -12.22
C THR A 517 -21.08 -4.46 -11.43
N ILE A 518 -21.46 -3.30 -11.97
CA ILE A 518 -21.33 -2.02 -11.27
C ILE A 518 -22.17 -1.99 -9.98
N ARG A 519 -23.42 -2.48 -10.02
CA ARG A 519 -24.29 -2.60 -8.83
C ARG A 519 -23.65 -3.46 -7.74
N LEU A 520 -23.10 -4.62 -8.08
CA LEU A 520 -22.40 -5.50 -7.13
C LEU A 520 -21.17 -4.84 -6.49
N TRP A 521 -20.40 -4.08 -7.28
CA TRP A 521 -19.30 -3.27 -6.74
C TRP A 521 -19.81 -2.14 -5.84
N ALA A 522 -20.86 -1.44 -6.21
CA ALA A 522 -21.46 -0.38 -5.41
C ALA A 522 -21.94 -0.89 -4.04
N GLN A 523 -22.70 -1.99 -4.01
CA GLN A 523 -23.14 -2.65 -2.76
C GLN A 523 -21.97 -3.12 -1.89
N THR A 524 -20.92 -3.65 -2.53
CA THR A 524 -19.69 -4.05 -1.83
C THR A 524 -19.05 -2.87 -1.09
N PHE A 525 -19.20 -1.65 -1.62
CA PHE A 525 -18.68 -0.41 -1.06
C PHE A 525 -19.66 0.33 -0.12
N ASP A 526 -20.91 -0.11 -0.02
CA ASP A 526 -21.93 0.44 0.88
C ASP A 526 -21.87 -0.17 2.31
N GLY A 527 -21.20 -1.32 2.46
CA GLY A 527 -21.02 -1.99 3.74
C GLY A 527 -20.15 -1.20 4.75
N SER A 528 -20.11 -1.66 6.01
CA SER A 528 -19.33 -0.98 7.06
C SER A 528 -17.84 -0.92 6.71
N HIS A 529 -17.29 0.28 6.57
CA HIS A 529 -15.91 0.50 6.13
C HIS A 529 -15.13 1.45 7.04
N VAL A 530 -13.84 1.15 7.20
CA VAL A 530 -12.89 1.89 8.05
C VAL A 530 -12.60 3.30 7.51
N PHE A 531 -12.86 3.55 6.22
CA PHE A 531 -12.50 4.80 5.54
C PHE A 531 -13.68 5.32 4.71
N GLU A 532 -14.03 6.60 4.90
CA GLU A 532 -15.19 7.26 4.27
C GLU A 532 -15.09 7.32 2.73
N ILE A 533 -13.86 7.36 2.21
CA ILE A 533 -13.53 7.28 0.78
C ILE A 533 -14.21 6.10 0.05
N VAL A 534 -14.50 5.03 0.78
CA VAL A 534 -15.13 3.83 0.21
C VAL A 534 -16.60 4.08 -0.11
N HIS A 535 -17.31 4.81 0.76
CA HIS A 535 -18.72 5.20 0.53
C HIS A 535 -18.85 6.23 -0.62
N LEU A 536 -17.90 7.16 -0.74
CA LEU A 536 -17.81 8.09 -1.87
C LEU A 536 -17.73 7.34 -3.22
N VAL A 537 -16.85 6.35 -3.29
CA VAL A 537 -16.70 5.44 -4.44
C VAL A 537 -17.98 4.64 -4.69
N GLY A 538 -18.58 4.08 -3.63
CA GLY A 538 -19.84 3.32 -3.71
C GLY A 538 -20.97 4.15 -4.30
N GLY A 539 -21.18 5.38 -3.80
CA GLY A 539 -22.17 6.31 -4.34
C GLY A 539 -21.93 6.67 -5.80
N GLY A 540 -20.67 6.90 -6.20
CA GLY A 540 -20.33 7.16 -7.61
C GLY A 540 -20.64 5.98 -8.54
N LEU A 541 -20.43 4.75 -8.07
CA LEU A 541 -20.81 3.53 -8.81
C LEU A 541 -22.33 3.33 -8.85
N THR A 542 -23.06 3.67 -7.78
CA THR A 542 -24.54 3.65 -7.76
C THR A 542 -25.12 4.59 -8.83
N ILE A 543 -24.65 5.84 -8.89
CA ILE A 543 -25.09 6.83 -9.88
C ILE A 543 -24.76 6.35 -11.32
N LEU A 544 -23.59 5.75 -11.52
CA LEU A 544 -23.20 5.18 -12.82
C LEU A 544 -24.13 4.04 -13.25
N ALA A 545 -24.49 3.13 -12.34
CA ALA A 545 -25.41 2.04 -12.64
C ALA A 545 -26.81 2.55 -13.01
N GLU A 546 -27.37 3.47 -12.22
CA GLU A 546 -28.69 4.09 -12.45
C GLU A 546 -28.75 4.80 -13.82
N THR A 547 -27.68 5.50 -14.17
CA THR A 547 -27.59 6.17 -15.47
C THR A 547 -27.56 5.15 -16.62
N LEU A 548 -26.76 4.07 -16.51
CA LEU A 548 -26.68 3.02 -17.53
C LEU A 548 -27.99 2.23 -17.70
N GLU A 549 -28.74 2.02 -16.61
CA GLU A 549 -30.10 1.47 -16.60
C GLU A 549 -31.09 2.40 -17.32
N SER A 550 -30.98 3.71 -17.10
CA SER A 550 -31.82 4.70 -17.77
C SER A 550 -31.53 4.80 -19.29
N GLU A 551 -30.26 4.76 -19.70
CA GLU A 551 -29.86 4.69 -21.12
C GLU A 551 -30.44 3.40 -21.76
N ALA A 552 -30.28 2.25 -21.10
CA ALA A 552 -30.78 0.97 -21.62
C ALA A 552 -32.31 0.93 -21.77
N SER A 553 -33.03 1.64 -20.89
CA SER A 553 -34.50 1.76 -20.93
C SER A 553 -34.98 2.73 -22.01
N ALA A 554 -34.14 3.68 -22.45
CA ALA A 554 -34.43 4.59 -23.56
C ALA A 554 -34.18 3.96 -24.93
N ASP A 555 -33.24 3.02 -25.02
CA ASP A 555 -32.88 2.28 -26.26
C ASP A 555 -33.85 1.13 -26.60
N ASP A 556 -34.72 0.69 -25.68
CA ASP A 556 -35.78 -0.32 -25.90
C ASP A 556 -37.19 0.26 -25.57
N PRO A 557 -37.69 1.24 -26.34
CA PRO A 557 -39.04 1.78 -26.14
C PRO A 557 -40.11 0.72 -26.42
N SER A 558 -40.99 0.53 -25.44
CA SER A 558 -42.02 -0.53 -25.35
C SER A 558 -42.97 -0.64 -26.54
#